data_AF-A0A7C2VS64-F1
#
_entry.id   AF-A0A7C2VS64-F1
#
_cell.length_a   1.000
_cell.length_b   1.000
_cell.length_c   1.000
_cell.angle_alpha   90.00
_cell.angle_beta   90.00
_cell.angle_gamma   90.00
#
_symmetry.space_group_name_H-M   'P 1'
#
loop_
_entity.id
_entity.type
_entity.pdbx_description
1 polymer ?
#
loop_
_entity_poly.entity_id
_entity_poly.type
_entity_poly.pdbx_seq_one_letter_code
_entity_poly.pdbx_strand_id
1 'polypeptide(L)'
;MLTWTTYGSWLQGDERGYVKNGKVLGVNTGLRQANTLVQKAKTVKLNQKEQEIVRSAILNEAESLDQKIYAIAICSIHVHIGSNSIVRPISKVLSHYKNAARLALEANGFVGKLWTKGYDKRYCFNGDELKSKIDYVRKHDQ
;
A
#
# COMPACT_ATOMS: atom_id res chain seq x y z
N MET A 1 -1.76 3.25 -11.48
CA MET A 1 -2.22 3.18 -10.08
C MET A 1 -1.50 2.06 -9.33
N LEU A 2 -1.04 2.33 -8.12
CA LEU A 2 -0.38 1.38 -7.23
C LEU A 2 -1.17 1.26 -5.93
N THR A 3 -1.28 0.04 -5.39
CA THR A 3 -1.86 -0.20 -4.06
C THR A 3 -1.05 -1.21 -3.29
N TRP A 4 -0.83 -0.99 -2.00
CA TRP A 4 -0.27 -2.01 -1.11
C TRP A 4 -0.80 -1.85 0.31
N THR A 5 -0.52 -2.83 1.16
CA THR A 5 -1.06 -2.90 2.52
C THR A 5 0.02 -2.94 3.57
N THR A 6 -0.34 -2.52 4.78
CA THR A 6 0.46 -2.72 5.99
C THR A 6 0.56 -4.21 6.34
N TYR A 7 1.51 -4.59 7.18
CA TYR A 7 1.71 -5.98 7.57
C TYR A 7 0.52 -6.52 8.38
N GLY A 8 0.09 -7.74 8.06
CA GLY A 8 -0.94 -8.47 8.82
C GLY A 8 -2.36 -7.91 8.67
N SER A 9 -2.59 -6.91 7.82
CA SER A 9 -3.89 -6.23 7.70
C SER A 9 -4.84 -6.83 6.66
N TRP A 10 -4.38 -7.77 5.83
CA TRP A 10 -5.23 -8.58 4.94
C TRP A 10 -4.68 -10.00 4.87
N LEU A 11 -5.27 -10.91 5.64
CA LEU A 11 -4.89 -12.31 5.70
C LEU A 11 -5.78 -13.16 4.80
N GLN A 12 -5.32 -14.33 4.38
CA GLN A 12 -6.24 -15.28 3.73
C GLN A 12 -7.29 -15.77 4.73
N GLY A 13 -8.52 -15.94 4.26
CA GLY A 13 -9.68 -16.28 5.08
C GLY A 13 -10.38 -15.07 5.72
N ASP A 14 -9.87 -13.86 5.48
CA ASP A 14 -10.53 -12.59 5.86
C ASP A 14 -11.89 -12.41 5.17
N GLU A 15 -12.77 -11.60 5.76
CA GLU A 15 -14.13 -11.34 5.27
C GLU A 15 -14.16 -10.71 3.87
N ARG A 16 -13.09 -10.00 3.50
CA ARG A 16 -12.89 -9.43 2.16
C ARG A 16 -12.58 -10.48 1.09
N GLY A 17 -12.46 -11.75 1.47
CA GLY A 17 -11.99 -12.82 0.61
C GLY A 17 -10.50 -12.74 0.32
N TYR A 18 -10.03 -13.63 -0.56
CA TYR A 18 -8.62 -13.73 -0.94
C TYR A 18 -8.45 -14.43 -2.30
N VAL A 19 -7.29 -14.24 -2.93
CA VAL A 19 -6.93 -14.95 -4.16
C VAL A 19 -5.98 -16.09 -3.86
N LYS A 20 -6.27 -17.29 -4.40
CA LYS A 20 -5.37 -18.44 -4.37
C LYS A 20 -5.43 -19.17 -5.71
N ASN A 21 -4.27 -19.38 -6.33
CA ASN A 21 -4.15 -20.04 -7.63
C ASN A 21 -5.09 -19.46 -8.72
N GLY A 22 -5.16 -18.12 -8.79
CA GLY A 22 -6.01 -17.42 -9.76
C GLY A 22 -7.51 -17.41 -9.45
N LYS A 23 -7.96 -18.05 -8.37
CA LYS A 23 -9.36 -18.07 -7.96
C LYS A 23 -9.61 -17.11 -6.81
N VAL A 24 -10.69 -16.34 -6.91
CA VAL A 24 -11.23 -15.54 -5.80
C VAL A 24 -12.02 -16.47 -4.90
N LEU A 25 -11.64 -16.50 -3.62
CA LEU A 25 -12.26 -17.32 -2.58
C LEU A 25 -12.85 -16.40 -1.52
N GLY A 26 -13.98 -16.80 -0.95
CA GLY A 26 -14.67 -16.06 0.11
C GLY A 26 -14.00 -16.21 1.48
N VAL A 27 -14.74 -15.79 2.51
CA VAL A 27 -14.31 -15.89 3.91
C VAL A 27 -13.97 -17.34 4.32
N ASN A 28 -12.95 -17.49 5.15
CA ASN A 28 -12.60 -18.76 5.79
C ASN A 28 -11.99 -18.48 7.17
N THR A 29 -12.82 -18.57 8.21
CA THR A 29 -12.45 -18.18 9.58
C THR A 29 -11.32 -19.04 10.14
N GLY A 30 -11.32 -20.35 9.90
CA GLY A 30 -10.26 -21.26 10.33
C GLY A 30 -8.90 -20.91 9.69
N LEU A 31 -8.90 -20.60 8.39
CA LEU A 31 -7.69 -20.15 7.69
C LEU A 31 -7.19 -18.80 8.22
N ARG A 32 -8.09 -17.86 8.49
CA ARG A 32 -7.75 -16.56 9.09
C ARG A 32 -7.10 -16.75 10.47
N GLN A 33 -7.66 -17.61 11.31
CA GLN A 33 -7.12 -17.91 12.63
C GLN A 33 -5.73 -18.54 12.53
N ALA A 34 -5.57 -19.56 11.69
CA ALA A 34 -4.27 -20.20 11.43
C ALA A 34 -3.22 -19.18 10.97
N ASN A 35 -3.57 -18.31 10.01
CA ASN A 35 -2.69 -17.24 9.53
C ASN A 35 -2.35 -16.20 10.61
N THR A 36 -3.27 -15.95 11.54
CA THR A 36 -3.06 -15.02 12.66
C THR A 36 -2.06 -15.60 13.65
N LEU A 37 -2.17 -16.89 13.97
CA LEU A 37 -1.29 -17.59 14.91
C LEU A 37 0.17 -17.66 14.43
N VAL A 38 0.40 -17.72 13.12
CA VAL A 38 1.76 -17.80 12.53
C VAL A 38 2.35 -16.43 12.17
N GLN A 39 1.67 -15.32 12.49
CA GLN A 39 2.25 -14.00 12.27
C GLN A 39 3.51 -13.80 13.11
N LYS A 40 4.52 -13.14 12.54
CA LYS A 40 5.80 -12.88 13.20
C LYS A 40 5.84 -11.55 13.94
N ALA A 41 4.81 -10.72 13.78
CA ALA A 41 4.66 -9.41 14.40
C ALA A 41 3.17 -9.07 14.52
N LYS A 42 2.82 -8.02 15.26
CA LYS A 42 1.44 -7.54 15.34
C LYS A 42 0.99 -6.95 14.00
N THR A 43 -0.30 -7.11 13.69
CA THR A 43 -0.92 -6.39 12.56
C THR A 43 -0.72 -4.89 12.73
N VAL A 44 -0.26 -4.24 11.67
CA VAL A 44 0.02 -2.80 11.68
C VAL A 44 -1.20 -2.03 11.18
N LYS A 45 -1.66 -1.07 12.00
CA LYS A 45 -2.64 -0.05 11.62
C LYS A 45 -2.04 1.33 11.91
N LEU A 46 -1.90 2.14 10.87
CA LEU A 46 -1.34 3.48 10.97
C LEU A 46 -2.35 4.41 11.65
N ASN A 47 -1.90 5.12 12.68
CA ASN A 47 -2.63 6.27 13.21
C ASN A 47 -2.43 7.51 12.31
N GLN A 48 -3.17 8.59 12.56
CA GLN A 48 -3.13 9.79 11.72
C GLN A 48 -1.72 10.39 11.58
N LYS A 49 -0.97 10.50 12.68
CA LYS A 49 0.41 11.01 12.67
C LYS A 49 1.32 10.14 11.80
N GLU A 50 1.20 8.81 11.93
CA GLU A 50 1.96 7.87 11.10
C GLU A 50 1.57 7.96 9.63
N GLN A 51 0.29 8.18 9.32
CA GLN A 51 -0.18 8.38 7.95
C GLN A 51 0.44 9.64 7.32
N GLU A 52 0.53 10.74 8.06
CA GLU A 52 1.18 11.99 7.62
C GLU A 52 2.69 11.82 7.38
N ILE A 53 3.39 11.09 8.27
CA ILE A 53 4.81 10.76 8.11
C ILE A 53 5.02 9.93 6.83
N VAL A 54 4.21 8.89 6.65
CA VAL A 54 4.28 8.03 5.45
C VAL A 54 3.99 8.84 4.19
N ARG A 55 2.97 9.71 4.20
CA ARG A 55 2.64 10.58 3.07
C ARG A 55 3.82 11.43 2.67
N SER A 56 4.39 12.16 3.64
CA SER A 56 5.50 13.08 3.40
C SER A 56 6.73 12.35 2.86
N ALA A 57 7.07 11.21 3.46
CA ALA A 57 8.21 10.39 3.01
C ALA A 57 8.05 9.89 1.57
N ILE A 58 6.84 9.45 1.19
CA ILE A 58 6.57 8.98 -0.17
C ILE A 58 6.60 10.14 -1.17
N LEU A 59 6.04 11.30 -0.84
CA LEU A 59 6.05 12.47 -1.73
C LEU A 59 7.48 12.96 -1.99
N ASN A 60 8.31 13.04 -0.94
CA ASN A 60 9.71 13.44 -1.08
C ASN A 60 10.52 12.42 -1.90
N GLU A 61 10.28 11.12 -1.71
CA GLU A 61 10.93 10.08 -2.52
C GLU A 61 10.44 10.09 -3.97
N ALA A 62 9.19 10.48 -4.23
CA ALA A 62 8.68 10.61 -5.59
C ALA A 62 9.36 11.76 -6.33
N GLU A 63 9.56 12.89 -5.65
CA GLU A 63 10.31 14.02 -6.17
C GLU A 63 11.77 13.65 -6.50
N SER A 64 12.44 12.92 -5.61
CA SER A 64 13.83 12.45 -5.85
C SER A 64 13.96 11.49 -7.04
N LEU A 65 12.87 10.79 -7.39
CA LEU A 65 12.77 9.89 -8.54
C LEU A 65 12.27 10.58 -9.82
N ASP A 66 12.01 11.90 -9.77
CA ASP A 66 11.35 12.66 -10.84
C ASP A 66 10.02 12.02 -11.28
N GLN A 67 9.27 11.48 -10.31
CA GLN A 67 7.96 10.89 -10.54
C GLN A 67 6.85 11.81 -10.06
N LYS A 68 5.95 12.17 -10.98
CA LYS A 68 4.76 12.96 -10.66
C LYS A 68 3.67 12.07 -10.04
N ILE A 69 3.35 12.34 -8.78
CA ILE A 69 2.16 11.81 -8.11
C ILE A 69 0.98 12.76 -8.36
N TYR A 70 -0.09 12.25 -8.98
CA TYR A 70 -1.33 12.99 -9.22
C TYR A 70 -2.29 12.94 -8.04
N ALA A 71 -2.28 11.82 -7.30
CA ALA A 71 -3.06 11.62 -6.09
C ALA A 71 -2.41 10.54 -5.22
N ILE A 72 -2.51 10.71 -3.91
CA ILE A 72 -2.05 9.75 -2.91
C ILE A 72 -3.08 9.70 -1.77
N ALA A 73 -3.37 8.50 -1.29
CA ALA A 73 -4.17 8.28 -0.09
C ALA A 73 -3.41 7.32 0.82
N ILE A 74 -3.16 7.75 2.06
CA ILE A 74 -2.59 6.90 3.11
C ILE A 74 -3.71 6.58 4.10
N CYS A 75 -4.30 5.40 3.97
CA CYS A 75 -5.30 4.91 4.90
C CYS A 75 -4.60 4.18 6.08
N SER A 76 -5.38 3.79 7.08
CA SER A 76 -4.86 3.06 8.25
C SER A 76 -4.18 1.72 7.91
N ILE A 77 -4.59 1.06 6.81
CA ILE A 77 -4.05 -0.25 6.41
C ILE A 77 -3.67 -0.36 4.93
N HIS A 78 -3.93 0.68 4.14
CA HIS A 78 -3.74 0.69 2.69
C HIS A 78 -3.05 1.98 2.26
N VAL A 79 -2.23 1.89 1.22
CA VAL A 79 -1.73 3.05 0.49
C VAL A 79 -2.19 2.93 -0.95
N HIS A 80 -2.72 4.02 -1.51
CA HIS A 80 -3.09 4.13 -2.91
C HIS A 80 -2.36 5.30 -3.58
N ILE A 81 -1.83 5.08 -4.77
CA ILE A 81 -1.13 6.11 -5.55
C ILE A 81 -1.61 6.11 -7.00
N GLY A 82 -1.96 7.30 -7.51
CA GLY A 82 -2.05 7.61 -8.93
C GLY A 82 -0.85 8.46 -9.34
N SER A 83 -0.04 7.99 -10.29
CA SER A 83 1.17 8.66 -10.74
C SER A 83 1.35 8.50 -12.25
N ASN A 84 2.24 9.29 -12.85
CA ASN A 84 2.74 9.02 -14.19
C ASN A 84 3.67 7.79 -14.19
N SER A 85 3.96 7.28 -15.39
CA SER A 85 5.02 6.29 -15.57
C SER A 85 6.36 6.99 -15.75
N ILE A 86 7.42 6.37 -15.24
CA ILE A 86 8.82 6.79 -15.46
C ILE A 86 9.61 5.61 -16.04
N VAL A 87 10.83 5.87 -16.53
CA VAL A 87 11.73 4.83 -17.09
C VAL A 87 12.40 4.03 -15.96
N ARG A 88 11.59 3.44 -15.08
CA ARG A 88 12.02 2.54 -14.00
C ARG A 88 10.98 1.44 -13.80
N PRO A 89 11.38 0.20 -13.49
CA PRO A 89 10.43 -0.84 -13.14
C PRO A 89 9.58 -0.45 -11.94
N ILE A 90 8.26 -0.66 -12.01
CA ILE A 90 7.31 -0.34 -10.92
C ILE A 90 7.75 -0.99 -9.60
N SER A 91 8.28 -2.22 -9.64
CA SER A 91 8.79 -2.92 -8.46
C SER A 91 9.91 -2.16 -7.75
N LYS A 92 10.78 -1.48 -8.50
CA LYS A 92 11.86 -0.68 -7.95
C LYS A 92 11.33 0.61 -7.35
N VAL A 93 10.51 1.36 -8.09
CA VAL A 93 9.83 2.57 -7.60
C VAL A 93 9.10 2.30 -6.29
N LEU A 94 8.32 1.22 -6.23
CA LEU A 94 7.60 0.87 -5.02
C LEU A 94 8.53 0.48 -3.86
N SER A 95 9.66 -0.18 -4.15
CA SER A 95 10.67 -0.51 -3.14
C SER A 95 11.24 0.76 -2.50
N HIS A 96 11.46 1.81 -3.30
CA HIS A 96 11.87 3.12 -2.81
C HIS A 96 10.82 3.72 -1.87
N TYR A 97 9.57 3.83 -2.30
CA TYR A 97 8.47 4.34 -1.46
C TYR A 97 8.28 3.58 -0.15
N LYS A 98 8.28 2.25 -0.22
CA LYS A 98 8.17 1.40 0.98
C LYS A 98 9.35 1.61 1.93
N ASN A 99 10.55 1.76 1.40
CA ASN A 99 11.75 1.96 2.20
C ASN A 99 11.80 3.35 2.84
N ALA A 100 11.52 4.42 2.08
CA ALA A 100 11.47 5.79 2.58
C ALA A 100 10.46 5.92 3.72
N ALA A 101 9.24 5.41 3.54
CA ALA A 101 8.22 5.43 4.58
C ALA A 101 8.60 4.59 5.82
N ARG A 102 9.27 3.44 5.64
CA ARG A 102 9.79 2.63 6.75
C ARG A 102 10.82 3.41 7.56
N LEU A 103 11.83 3.98 6.89
CA LEU A 103 12.89 4.76 7.55
C LEU A 103 12.33 5.97 8.29
N ALA A 104 11.38 6.68 7.69
CA ALA A 104 10.73 7.83 8.31
C ALA A 104 9.95 7.45 9.58
N LEU A 105 9.22 6.32 9.56
CA LEU A 105 8.52 5.82 10.73
C LEU A 105 9.49 5.28 11.81
N GLU A 106 10.56 4.59 11.42
CA GLU A 106 11.61 4.14 12.34
C GLU A 106 12.27 5.32 13.08
N ALA A 107 12.57 6.41 12.37
CA ALA A 107 13.05 7.65 12.97
C ALA A 107 12.04 8.30 13.95
N ASN A 108 10.77 7.91 13.87
CA ASN A 108 9.69 8.33 14.77
C ASN A 108 9.30 7.24 15.79
N GLY A 109 10.16 6.24 16.01
CA GLY A 109 10.00 5.22 17.06
C GLY A 109 9.18 4.00 16.65
N PHE A 110 8.78 3.86 15.39
CA PHE A 110 8.16 2.62 14.91
C PHE A 110 9.18 1.48 14.90
N VAL A 111 8.81 0.31 15.42
CA VAL A 111 9.68 -0.87 15.44
C VAL A 111 8.95 -2.06 14.83
N GLY A 112 9.62 -2.73 13.89
CA GLY A 112 9.18 -4.00 13.34
C GLY A 112 8.76 -3.93 11.87
N LYS A 113 7.91 -4.88 11.46
CA LYS A 113 7.57 -5.06 10.05
C LYS A 113 6.39 -4.18 9.64
N LEU A 114 6.65 -3.20 8.76
CA LEU A 114 5.64 -2.24 8.33
C LEU A 114 4.73 -2.73 7.20
N TRP A 115 5.31 -3.31 6.13
CA TRP A 115 4.58 -3.61 4.89
C TRP A 115 4.34 -5.10 4.65
N THR A 116 3.20 -5.41 4.02
CA THR A 116 2.98 -6.71 3.38
C THR A 116 3.87 -6.84 2.13
N LYS A 117 4.26 -8.08 1.79
CA LYS A 117 5.02 -8.37 0.57
C LYS A 117 4.12 -8.16 -0.66
N GLY A 118 4.71 -7.61 -1.73
CA GLY A 118 3.98 -7.39 -2.98
C GLY A 118 3.13 -6.11 -2.96
N TYR A 119 2.30 -5.99 -4.00
CA TYR A 119 1.48 -4.83 -4.32
C TYR A 119 0.54 -5.16 -5.48
N ASP A 120 -0.53 -4.39 -5.61
CA ASP A 120 -1.38 -4.34 -6.80
C ASP A 120 -0.93 -3.19 -7.70
N LYS A 121 -1.00 -3.39 -9.02
CA LYS A 121 -0.75 -2.35 -10.01
C LYS A 121 -1.81 -2.40 -11.10
N ARG A 122 -2.26 -1.23 -11.53
CA ARG A 122 -3.15 -1.07 -12.67
C ARG A 122 -2.60 0.00 -13.59
N TYR A 123 -2.45 -0.35 -14.86
CA TYR A 123 -2.03 0.59 -15.91
C TYR A 123 -3.22 1.42 -16.35
N CYS A 124 -2.95 2.66 -16.76
CA CYS A 124 -3.92 3.55 -17.37
C CYS A 124 -3.36 3.93 -18.73
N PHE A 125 -4.08 3.65 -19.81
CA PHE A 125 -3.63 3.83 -21.18
C PHE A 125 -4.24 5.07 -21.85
N ASN A 126 -5.21 5.71 -21.20
CA ASN A 126 -5.82 6.95 -21.66
C ASN A 126 -6.12 7.92 -20.49
N GLY A 127 -6.48 9.16 -20.85
CA GLY A 127 -6.74 10.23 -19.88
C GLY A 127 -7.95 9.98 -18.98
N ASP A 128 -9.01 9.36 -19.50
CA ASP A 128 -10.23 9.09 -18.74
C ASP A 128 -10.01 8.02 -17.67
N GLU A 129 -9.27 6.96 -18.00
CA GLU A 129 -8.83 5.95 -17.04
C GLU A 129 -7.98 6.57 -15.95
N LEU A 130 -7.03 7.45 -16.32
CA LEU A 130 -6.18 8.13 -15.36
C LEU A 130 -7.00 9.00 -14.41
N LYS A 131 -7.93 9.81 -14.94
CA LYS A 131 -8.84 10.65 -14.17
C LYS A 131 -9.69 9.82 -13.20
N SER A 132 -10.30 8.73 -13.70
CA SER A 132 -11.08 7.81 -12.87
C SER A 132 -10.27 7.22 -11.71
N LYS A 133 -9.00 6.86 -11.95
CA LYS A 133 -8.12 6.37 -10.88
C LYS A 133 -7.71 7.46 -9.90
N ILE A 134 -7.45 8.68 -10.37
CA ILE A 134 -7.18 9.83 -9.50
C ILE A 134 -8.37 10.09 -8.58
N ASP A 135 -9.59 10.12 -9.12
CA ASP A 135 -10.80 10.34 -8.33
C ASP A 135 -11.04 9.21 -7.34
N TYR A 136 -10.78 7.96 -7.74
CA TYR A 136 -10.82 6.81 -6.81
C TYR A 136 -9.84 6.99 -5.64
N VAL A 137 -8.59 7.40 -5.92
CA VAL A 137 -7.58 7.61 -4.87
C VAL A 137 -8.01 8.74 -3.94
N ARG A 138 -8.48 9.87 -4.48
CA ARG A 138 -8.97 11.00 -3.68
C ARG A 138 -10.14 10.65 -2.78
N LYS A 139 -11.03 9.75 -3.21
CA LYS A 139 -12.12 9.23 -2.35
C LYS A 139 -11.63 8.44 -1.14
N HIS A 140 -10.42 7.87 -1.21
CA HIS A 140 -9.77 7.17 -0.08
C HIS A 140 -8.91 8.11 0.78
N ASP A 141 -8.76 9.37 0.38
CA ASP A 141 -8.00 10.40 1.07
C ASP A 141 -8.93 11.19 2.02
N GLN A 142 -9.49 10.48 3.01
CA GLN A 142 -10.41 11.02 4.02
C GLN A 142 -9.85 10.84 5.42
#